data_AF-A0A2G1WL48-F1
#
_entry.id   AF-A0A2G1WL48-F1
#
_cell.length_a   1.000
_cell.length_b   1.000
_cell.length_c   1.000
_cell.angle_alpha   90.00
_cell.angle_beta   90.00
_cell.angle_gamma   90.00
#
_symmetry.space_group_name_H-M   'P 1'
#
loop_
_entity.id
_entity.type
_entity.pdbx_description
1 polymer ?
#
loop_
_entity_poly.entity_id
_entity_poly.type
_entity_poly.pdbx_seq_one_letter_code
_entity_poly.pdbx_strand_id
1 'polypeptide(L)'
;MEPFVAVILVGVPLGWLVAFAAYAYLDAPNHGMNRNKWALICFFVPLFGFFAYVFERGERDYDPSEDPYAPGSDSRTAGLAVHERRRGEKGLGPAGTEADDGSDGADGENEWNDPDGIDIDDDR
;
A
#
# COMPACT_ATOMS: atom_id res chain seq x y z
N MET A 1 1.42 0.04 31.10
CA MET A 1 -0.05 -0.07 31.27
C MET A 1 -0.28 -0.64 32.66
N GLU A 2 -1.19 -0.07 33.45
CA GLU A 2 -1.60 -0.67 34.73
C GLU A 2 -2.02 -2.14 34.50
N PRO A 3 -1.52 -3.12 35.28
CA PRO A 3 -1.80 -4.53 35.05
C PRO A 3 -3.30 -4.85 35.03
N PHE A 4 -4.08 -4.14 35.85
CA PHE A 4 -5.54 -4.25 35.85
C PHE A 4 -6.17 -3.85 34.51
N VAL A 5 -5.69 -2.78 33.88
CA VAL A 5 -6.18 -2.32 32.58
C VAL A 5 -5.83 -3.34 31.50
N ALA A 6 -4.65 -3.94 31.54
CA ALA A 6 -4.25 -4.99 30.61
C ALA A 6 -5.17 -6.22 30.73
N VAL A 7 -5.51 -6.62 31.96
CA VAL A 7 -6.45 -7.72 32.21
C VAL A 7 -7.83 -7.42 31.62
N ILE A 8 -8.34 -6.19 31.75
CA ILE A 8 -9.63 -5.84 31.13
C ILE A 8 -9.53 -5.86 29.62
N LEU A 9 -8.54 -5.16 29.05
CA LEU A 9 -8.40 -4.98 27.60
C LEU A 9 -8.09 -6.27 26.85
N VAL A 10 -7.43 -7.24 27.48
CA VAL A 10 -7.07 -8.52 26.85
C VAL A 10 -7.98 -9.64 27.32
N GLY A 11 -8.25 -9.71 28.63
CA GLY A 11 -9.03 -10.79 29.24
C GLY A 11 -10.50 -10.77 28.87
N VAL A 12 -11.16 -9.60 28.82
CA VAL A 12 -12.57 -9.52 28.43
C VAL A 12 -12.79 -9.97 26.97
N PRO A 13 -12.02 -9.49 25.98
CA PRO A 13 -12.14 -9.99 24.61
C PRO A 13 -11.83 -11.48 24.49
N LEU A 14 -10.76 -11.99 25.14
CA LEU A 14 -10.45 -13.42 25.12
C LEU A 14 -11.58 -14.25 25.75
N GLY A 15 -12.16 -13.78 26.86
CA GLY A 15 -13.31 -14.40 27.50
C GLY A 15 -14.51 -14.49 26.56
N TRP A 16 -14.77 -13.43 25.78
CA TRP A 16 -15.82 -13.46 24.75
C TRP A 16 -15.55 -14.46 23.64
N LEU A 17 -14.31 -14.58 23.15
CA LEU A 17 -13.95 -15.58 22.15
C LEU A 17 -14.18 -16.99 22.65
N VAL A 18 -13.82 -17.28 23.90
CA VAL A 18 -14.10 -18.57 24.54
C VAL A 18 -15.60 -18.81 24.66
N ALA A 19 -16.39 -17.80 25.06
CA ALA A 19 -17.83 -17.91 25.18
C ALA A 19 -18.50 -18.20 23.83
N PHE A 20 -18.11 -17.51 22.75
CA PHE A 20 -18.64 -17.77 21.41
C PHE A 20 -18.23 -19.14 20.88
N ALA A 21 -17.00 -19.56 21.11
CA ALA A 21 -16.54 -20.90 20.74
C ALA A 21 -17.33 -21.98 21.48
N ALA A 22 -17.55 -21.81 22.78
CA ALA A 22 -18.36 -22.72 23.59
C ALA A 22 -19.81 -22.77 23.11
N TYR A 23 -20.42 -21.61 22.80
CA TYR A 23 -21.76 -21.54 22.22
C TYR A 23 -21.83 -22.33 20.92
N ALA A 24 -20.94 -22.06 19.96
CA ALA A 24 -20.91 -22.76 18.68
C ALA A 24 -20.65 -24.28 18.84
N TYR A 25 -19.81 -24.68 19.80
CA TYR A 25 -19.51 -26.09 20.09
C TYR A 25 -20.73 -26.88 20.58
N LEU A 26 -21.66 -26.21 21.26
CA LEU A 26 -22.91 -26.79 21.76
C LEU A 26 -24.03 -26.70 20.73
N ASP A 27 -24.08 -25.62 19.95
CA ASP A 27 -25.18 -25.31 19.03
C ASP A 27 -25.01 -25.94 17.63
N ALA A 28 -23.77 -26.08 17.13
CA ALA A 28 -23.50 -26.60 15.80
C ALA A 28 -24.12 -27.99 15.50
N PRO A 29 -24.08 -28.98 16.42
CA PRO A 29 -24.69 -30.29 16.17
C PRO A 29 -26.21 -30.22 15.93
N ASN A 30 -26.91 -29.27 16.56
CA ASN A 30 -28.35 -29.08 16.38
C ASN A 30 -28.71 -28.60 14.97
N HIS A 31 -27.72 -28.09 14.23
CA HIS A 31 -27.84 -27.58 12.88
C HIS A 31 -27.13 -28.47 11.84
N GLY A 32 -26.74 -29.69 12.19
CA GLY A 32 -26.03 -30.62 11.29
C GLY A 32 -24.59 -30.21 10.98
N MET A 33 -24.00 -29.34 11.80
CA MET A 33 -22.67 -28.76 11.60
C MET A 33 -21.62 -29.45 12.49
N ASN A 34 -20.37 -29.54 12.02
CA ASN A 34 -19.27 -30.15 12.80
C ASN A 34 -18.85 -29.25 13.98
N ARG A 35 -19.03 -29.73 15.21
CA ARG A 35 -18.75 -28.95 16.43
C ARG A 35 -17.33 -28.40 16.54
N ASN A 36 -16.33 -29.22 16.21
CA ASN A 36 -14.92 -28.85 16.39
C ASN A 36 -14.54 -27.78 15.37
N LYS A 37 -14.96 -27.96 14.11
CA LYS A 37 -14.71 -27.00 13.04
C LYS A 37 -15.27 -25.63 13.39
N TRP A 38 -16.54 -25.55 13.78
CA TRP A 38 -17.19 -24.26 14.02
C TRP A 38 -16.73 -23.59 15.31
N ALA A 39 -16.47 -24.33 16.38
CA ALA A 39 -15.86 -23.78 17.59
C ALA A 39 -14.48 -23.17 17.31
N LEU A 40 -13.64 -23.86 16.52
CA LEU A 40 -12.33 -23.35 16.12
C LEU A 40 -12.45 -22.09 15.26
N ILE A 41 -13.37 -22.08 14.29
CA ILE A 41 -13.63 -20.89 13.45
C ILE A 41 -14.03 -19.69 14.31
N CYS A 42 -15.00 -19.87 15.21
CA CYS A 42 -15.48 -18.80 16.08
C CYS A 42 -14.39 -18.27 17.03
N PHE A 43 -13.43 -19.10 17.43
CA PHE A 43 -12.33 -18.69 18.28
C PHE A 43 -11.20 -17.98 17.52
N PHE A 44 -10.72 -18.58 16.43
CA PHE A 44 -9.47 -18.15 15.77
C PHE A 44 -9.68 -17.06 14.72
N VAL A 45 -10.80 -17.04 13.98
CA VAL A 45 -11.00 -16.06 12.90
C VAL A 45 -10.95 -14.61 13.41
N PRO A 46 -11.58 -14.24 14.53
CA PRO A 46 -11.50 -12.87 15.04
C PRO A 46 -10.08 -12.40 15.38
N LEU A 47 -9.16 -13.32 15.68
CA LEU A 47 -7.77 -12.98 16.00
C LEU A 47 -6.98 -12.48 14.78
N PHE A 48 -7.40 -12.84 13.56
CA PHE A 48 -6.69 -12.43 12.34
C PHE A 48 -6.64 -10.90 12.18
N GLY A 49 -7.73 -10.19 12.48
CA GLY A 49 -7.74 -8.72 12.39
C GLY A 49 -6.78 -8.07 13.40
N PHE A 50 -6.70 -8.64 14.61
CA PHE A 50 -5.74 -8.17 15.62
C PHE A 50 -4.30 -8.43 15.19
N PHE A 51 -3.99 -9.63 14.72
CA PHE A 51 -2.64 -9.95 14.24
C PHE A 51 -2.25 -9.14 13.01
N ALA A 52 -3.18 -8.93 12.07
CA ALA A 52 -2.96 -8.02 10.95
C ALA A 52 -2.53 -6.64 11.44
N TYR A 53 -3.28 -6.02 12.37
CA TYR A 53 -2.85 -4.75 12.97
C TYR A 53 -1.46 -4.82 13.63
N VAL A 54 -1.15 -5.90 14.35
CA VAL A 54 0.16 -6.06 15.02
C VAL A 54 1.31 -6.19 14.03
N PHE A 55 1.10 -6.83 12.88
CA PHE A 55 2.11 -6.92 11.82
C PHE A 55 2.23 -5.59 11.06
N GLU A 56 1.09 -5.06 10.61
CA GLU A 56 1.02 -3.81 9.83
C GLU A 56 1.50 -2.59 10.60
N ARG A 57 1.32 -2.53 11.94
CA ARG A 57 1.79 -1.37 12.72
C ARG A 57 3.31 -1.19 12.65
N GLY A 58 4.07 -2.27 12.40
CA GLY A 58 5.52 -2.23 12.27
C GLY A 58 5.99 -1.65 10.94
N GLU A 59 5.14 -1.67 9.91
CA GLU A 59 5.46 -1.19 8.56
C GLU A 59 5.15 0.31 8.38
N ARG A 60 4.77 1.02 9.45
CA ARG A 60 4.47 2.46 9.41
C ARG A 60 5.70 3.33 9.16
N ASP A 61 6.87 2.90 9.62
CA ASP A 61 8.11 3.67 9.53
C ASP A 61 8.82 3.31 8.23
N TYR A 62 8.25 3.77 7.11
CA TYR A 62 8.92 3.68 5.81
C TYR A 62 10.20 4.52 5.84
N ASP A 63 11.35 3.87 5.72
CA ASP A 63 12.63 4.54 5.50
C ASP A 63 12.94 4.55 3.99
N PRO A 64 12.81 5.72 3.32
CA PRO A 64 13.11 5.83 1.89
C PRO A 64 14.59 5.55 1.58
N SER A 65 15.48 5.60 2.57
CA SER A 65 16.90 5.30 2.37
C SER A 65 17.20 3.80 2.34
N GLU A 66 16.31 2.97 2.91
CA GLU A 66 16.41 1.51 2.89
C GLU A 66 15.58 0.88 1.75
N ASP A 67 14.68 1.64 1.12
CA ASP A 67 13.89 1.18 -0.01
C ASP A 67 14.66 1.34 -1.35
N PRO A 68 15.05 0.22 -2.02
CA PRO A 68 15.69 0.27 -3.32
C PRO A 68 14.82 0.95 -4.39
N TYR A 69 13.52 1.12 -4.17
CA TYR A 69 12.58 1.69 -5.12
C TYR A 69 12.10 3.09 -4.73
N ALA A 70 12.67 3.71 -3.68
CA ALA A 70 12.28 5.05 -3.25
C ALA A 70 12.53 6.11 -4.35
N PRO A 71 11.66 7.11 -4.49
CA PRO A 71 11.86 8.21 -5.42
C PRO A 71 13.12 9.00 -5.05
N GLY A 72 14.13 9.00 -5.94
CA GLY A 72 15.43 9.63 -5.73
C GLY A 72 16.57 8.66 -5.37
N SER A 73 16.27 7.37 -5.21
CA SER A 73 17.31 6.33 -5.20
C SER A 73 18.01 6.28 -6.56
N ASP A 74 19.35 6.18 -6.53
CA ASP A 74 20.18 6.22 -7.73
C ASP A 74 19.66 5.16 -8.72
N SER A 75 19.22 5.60 -9.90
CA SER A 75 18.48 4.79 -10.89
C SER A 75 19.25 3.58 -11.41
N ARG A 76 20.52 3.44 -11.03
CA ARG A 76 21.38 2.29 -11.27
C ARG A 76 21.20 1.13 -10.28
N THR A 77 20.65 1.39 -9.10
CA THR A 77 20.40 0.38 -8.04
C THR A 77 18.90 0.14 -7.83
N ALA A 78 18.07 1.13 -8.18
CA ALA A 78 16.63 1.01 -8.14
C ALA A 78 16.10 0.18 -9.31
N GLY A 79 15.65 -1.04 -9.01
CA GLY A 79 15.17 -2.03 -9.98
C GLY A 79 13.86 -1.68 -10.70
N LEU A 80 13.63 -0.42 -11.05
CA LEU A 80 12.64 0.00 -12.04
C LEU A 80 13.29 0.15 -13.42
N ALA A 81 14.24 -0.72 -13.75
CA ALA A 81 14.34 -1.20 -15.12
C ALA A 81 13.09 -2.02 -15.41
N VAL A 82 11.95 -1.36 -15.69
CA VAL A 82 10.68 -2.01 -16.03
C VAL A 82 10.87 -3.01 -17.18
N HIS A 83 11.96 -2.87 -17.95
CA HIS A 83 12.52 -3.95 -18.74
C HIS A 83 14.04 -4.01 -18.59
N GLU A 84 14.59 -5.09 -18.03
CA GLU A 84 16.04 -5.41 -18.02
C GLU A 84 16.70 -5.27 -19.42
N ARG A 85 15.90 -5.35 -20.49
CA ARG A 85 16.34 -5.24 -21.88
C ARG A 85 16.69 -3.83 -22.36
N ARG A 86 16.33 -2.76 -21.64
CA ARG A 86 16.65 -1.37 -22.06
C ARG A 86 17.87 -0.76 -21.38
N ARG A 87 18.77 -1.59 -20.86
CA ARG A 87 20.04 -1.11 -20.29
C ARG A 87 20.94 -0.62 -21.44
N GLY A 88 20.91 0.68 -21.74
CA GLY A 88 21.77 1.32 -22.75
C GLY A 88 21.07 2.11 -23.86
N GLU A 89 19.73 2.19 -23.85
CA GLU A 89 18.96 2.98 -24.84
C GLU A 89 18.77 4.44 -24.39
N LYS A 90 18.72 5.39 -25.34
CA LYS A 90 18.49 6.81 -25.05
C LYS A 90 17.11 6.99 -24.38
N GLY A 91 17.06 7.86 -23.36
CA GLY A 91 15.82 8.19 -22.68
C GLY A 91 14.80 8.79 -23.65
N LEU A 92 13.53 8.45 -23.47
CA LEU A 92 12.44 9.06 -24.24
C LEU A 92 12.03 10.39 -23.59
N GLY A 93 11.84 11.41 -24.42
CA GLY A 93 11.24 12.68 -24.02
C GLY A 93 9.76 12.52 -23.64
N PRO A 94 9.14 13.60 -23.11
CA PRO A 94 7.77 13.58 -22.58
C PRO A 94 6.69 13.18 -23.59
N ALA A 95 6.98 13.23 -24.89
CA ALA A 95 6.10 12.78 -25.98
C ALA A 95 6.39 11.35 -26.48
N GLY A 96 7.33 10.62 -25.88
CA GLY A 96 7.71 9.26 -26.29
C GLY A 96 8.72 9.18 -27.45
N THR A 97 9.32 10.30 -27.86
CA THR A 97 10.40 10.38 -28.87
C THR A 97 11.79 10.34 -28.21
N GLU A 98 12.85 9.93 -28.91
CA GLU A 98 14.20 9.93 -28.31
C GLU A 98 14.65 11.35 -27.92
N ALA A 99 15.24 11.50 -26.73
CA ALA A 99 15.76 12.78 -26.26
C ALA A 99 17.00 13.21 -27.08
N ASP A 100 16.92 14.40 -27.67
CA ASP A 100 18.02 15.04 -28.39
C ASP A 100 18.96 15.74 -27.40
N ASP A 101 20.25 15.36 -27.40
CA ASP A 101 21.27 15.92 -26.52
C ASP A 101 21.91 17.17 -27.13
N GLY A 102 21.06 18.19 -27.36
CA GLY A 102 21.46 19.51 -27.83
C GLY A 102 21.17 20.59 -26.80
N SER A 103 22.17 20.96 -26.01
CA SER A 103 22.20 22.24 -25.28
C SER A 103 22.07 23.39 -26.27
N ASP A 104 21.20 24.36 -26.00
CA ASP A 104 21.50 25.82 -26.00
C ASP A 104 20.22 26.66 -26.06
N GLY A 105 20.15 27.70 -25.21
CA GLY A 105 19.29 28.86 -25.44
C GLY A 105 18.22 29.09 -24.37
N ALA A 106 18.47 30.07 -23.52
CA ALA A 106 17.52 30.61 -22.57
C ALA A 106 16.86 31.87 -23.15
N ASP A 107 15.53 31.88 -23.21
CA ASP A 107 14.63 33.05 -23.20
C ASP A 107 13.22 32.50 -22.96
N GLY A 108 12.48 32.98 -21.95
CA GLY A 108 11.41 33.96 -22.18
C GLY A 108 10.41 33.39 -23.19
N GLU A 109 9.22 32.92 -22.87
CA GLU A 109 8.24 33.42 -21.94
C GLU A 109 7.10 32.40 -21.79
N ASN A 110 6.48 32.43 -20.63
CA ASN A 110 5.22 31.83 -20.24
C ASN A 110 4.07 32.09 -21.24
N GLU A 111 3.75 31.11 -22.07
CA GLU A 111 2.42 30.96 -22.66
C GLU A 111 2.13 29.48 -22.92
N TRP A 112 0.91 29.07 -22.65
CA TRP A 112 0.46 27.70 -22.86
C TRP A 112 0.67 27.28 -24.32
N ASN A 113 1.08 26.03 -24.55
CA ASN A 113 1.28 25.46 -25.89
C ASN A 113 -0.07 25.32 -26.60
N ASP A 114 -0.57 26.40 -27.17
CA ASP A 114 -1.80 26.40 -27.94
C ASP A 114 -1.57 25.74 -29.32
N PRO A 115 -2.50 24.88 -29.76
CA PRO A 115 -2.38 24.22 -31.05
C PRO A 115 -2.55 25.23 -32.19
N ASP A 116 -1.75 25.05 -33.26
CA ASP A 116 -1.80 25.90 -34.45
C ASP A 116 -3.22 26.11 -34.98
N GLY A 117 -3.65 27.38 -35.06
CA GLY A 117 -4.91 27.80 -35.67
C GLY A 117 -5.98 28.40 -34.74
N ILE A 118 -5.63 28.68 -33.48
CA ILE A 118 -6.49 29.45 -32.56
C ILE A 118 -5.83 30.81 -32.30
N ASP A 119 -6.37 31.85 -32.92
CA ASP A 119 -6.07 33.25 -32.58
C ASP A 119 -7.06 33.69 -31.49
N ILE A 120 -6.61 33.79 -30.24
CA ILE A 120 -7.39 34.45 -29.19
C ILE A 120 -7.05 35.94 -29.27
N ASP A 121 -7.99 36.72 -29.81
CA ASP A 121 -7.90 38.18 -29.82
C ASP A 121 -7.93 38.71 -28.38
N ASP A 122 -6.78 39.06 -27.82
CA ASP A 122 -6.67 39.68 -26.50
C ASP A 122 -6.87 41.20 -26.60
N ASP A 123 -8.10 41.61 -26.93
CA ASP A 123 -8.54 43.00 -26.82
C ASP A 123 -9.22 43.22 -25.45
N ARG A 124 -8.43 43.61 -24.43
CA ARG A 124 -8.85 44.59 -23.40
C ARG A 124 -7.75 45.15 -22.50
#